data_AF-A0A9E5YEA3-F1
#
_entry.id   AF-A0A9E5YEA3-F1
#
_cell.length_a   1.000
_cell.length_b   1.000
_cell.length_c   1.000
_cell.angle_alpha   90.00
_cell.angle_beta   90.00
_cell.angle_gamma   90.00
#
_symmetry.space_group_name_H-M   'P 1'
#
loop_
_entity.id
_entity.type
_entity.pdbx_description
1 polymer ?
#
loop_
_entity_poly.entity_id
_entity_poly.type
_entity_poly.pdbx_seq_one_letter_code
_entity_poly.pdbx_strand_id
1 'polypeptide(L)'
;MPANLPPQYYETERKYRLAKTYQEKIAVLQEMLAIMPKHKGTDKLQADLRAKISKFRKASQKKPKTIRRDYSYHISREGAAQVVLIGLPNVGKSQVLASLTNATPQIAPYPFTTQEPAVGMMPWENIKIQVVDTPPITDEFLPSYLPSIIREADLALLIADLGSDNALDQVEMVVKKLREAKIKLVGKILKHPYAEGIIYKKTLILGNKKNVEGAGQRLEILRDLYKDEFSIISISAINPSYQDKLKREIYRALNIIRVYTKAPGKPADSNDPIVLGKKDKVIDAAQLIHKDFAKNLKYATIWREDQFNARKVDKDYPLEEGDIVEFHI
;
A
#
# COMPACT_ATOMS: atom_id res chain seq x y z
N MET A 1 45.80 -42.92 2.96
CA MET A 1 45.98 -43.38 1.57
C MET A 1 45.09 -42.53 0.68
N PRO A 2 45.56 -42.03 -0.47
CA PRO A 2 44.69 -41.33 -1.40
C PRO A 2 43.60 -42.31 -1.87
N ALA A 3 42.34 -41.92 -1.72
CA ALA A 3 41.23 -42.71 -2.21
C ALA A 3 41.29 -42.72 -3.75
N ASN A 4 41.29 -43.91 -4.36
CA ASN A 4 41.18 -44.03 -5.81
C ASN A 4 39.72 -43.74 -6.21
N LEU A 5 39.47 -42.55 -6.77
CA LEU A 5 38.14 -42.08 -7.12
C LEU A 5 37.88 -42.24 -8.63
N PRO A 6 36.65 -42.61 -9.04
CA PRO A 6 36.31 -42.74 -10.45
C PRO A 6 36.51 -41.43 -11.23
N PRO A 7 36.85 -41.46 -12.53
CA PRO A 7 36.98 -40.25 -13.36
C PRO A 7 35.75 -39.32 -13.30
N GLN A 8 34.55 -39.91 -13.26
CA GLN A 8 33.27 -39.21 -13.14
C GLN A 8 33.19 -38.36 -11.87
N TYR A 9 33.86 -38.76 -10.78
CA TYR A 9 33.88 -37.99 -9.54
C TYR A 9 34.53 -36.62 -9.74
N TYR A 10 35.61 -36.54 -10.52
CA TYR A 10 36.32 -35.30 -10.79
C TYR A 10 35.51 -34.35 -11.69
N GLU A 11 34.68 -34.89 -12.59
CA GLU A 11 33.74 -34.09 -13.39
C GLU A 11 32.64 -33.49 -12.51
N THR A 12 32.03 -34.30 -11.63
CA THR A 12 31.02 -33.82 -10.68
C THR A 12 31.63 -32.83 -9.68
N GLU A 13 32.90 -32.98 -9.30
CA GLU A 13 33.61 -31.99 -8.48
C GLU A 13 33.74 -30.63 -9.20
N ARG A 14 33.99 -30.61 -10.51
CA ARG A 14 33.99 -29.37 -11.31
C ARG A 14 32.60 -28.73 -11.32
N LYS A 15 31.53 -29.52 -11.49
CA LYS A 15 30.15 -29.01 -11.39
C LYS A 15 29.89 -28.37 -10.02
N TYR A 16 30.41 -28.96 -8.94
CA TYR A 16 30.26 -28.42 -7.58
C TYR A 16 30.94 -27.05 -7.42
N ARG A 17 32.10 -26.84 -8.06
CA ARG A 17 32.79 -25.54 -8.07
C ARG A 17 32.03 -24.46 -8.84
N LEU A 18 31.28 -24.85 -9.88
CA LEU A 18 30.50 -23.93 -10.71
C LEU A 18 29.10 -23.63 -10.15
N ALA A 19 28.56 -24.47 -9.27
CA ALA A 19 27.25 -24.31 -8.66
C ALA A 19 27.16 -22.99 -7.85
N LYS A 20 26.11 -22.19 -8.11
CA LYS A 20 25.92 -20.86 -7.51
C LYS A 20 24.96 -20.91 -6.33
N THR A 21 23.92 -21.74 -6.40
CA THR A 21 22.90 -21.81 -5.35
C THR A 21 23.18 -22.92 -4.33
N TYR A 22 22.61 -22.79 -3.13
CA TYR A 22 22.70 -23.87 -2.13
C TYR A 22 21.99 -25.15 -2.59
N GLN A 23 20.89 -25.02 -3.34
CA GLN A 23 20.16 -26.17 -3.88
C GLN A 23 20.98 -26.92 -4.93
N GLU A 24 21.62 -26.19 -5.87
CA GLU A 24 22.56 -26.79 -6.84
C GLU A 24 23.73 -27.48 -6.13
N LYS A 25 24.35 -26.82 -5.13
CA LYS A 25 25.45 -27.41 -4.36
C LYS A 25 25.03 -28.69 -3.64
N ILE A 26 23.82 -28.75 -3.10
CA ILE A 26 23.29 -29.95 -2.44
C ILE A 26 23.11 -31.08 -3.45
N ALA A 27 22.50 -30.81 -4.61
CA ALA A 27 22.26 -31.81 -5.64
C ALA A 27 23.58 -32.42 -6.15
N VAL A 28 24.58 -31.58 -6.44
CA VAL A 28 25.88 -32.05 -6.91
C VAL A 28 26.63 -32.85 -5.82
N LEU A 29 26.56 -32.45 -4.55
CA LEU A 29 27.17 -33.22 -3.45
C LEU A 29 26.50 -34.59 -3.25
N GLN A 30 25.19 -34.71 -3.53
CA GLN A 30 24.49 -35.99 -3.51
C GLN A 30 24.93 -36.89 -4.67
N GLU A 31 25.14 -36.32 -5.86
CA GLU A 31 25.70 -37.01 -7.03
C GLU A 31 27.13 -37.52 -6.73
N MET A 32 27.97 -36.71 -6.08
CA MET A 32 29.33 -37.12 -5.65
C MET A 32 29.31 -38.28 -4.65
N LEU A 33 28.33 -38.29 -3.71
CA LEU A 33 28.15 -39.41 -2.78
C LEU A 33 27.66 -40.69 -3.46
N ALA A 34 26.91 -40.57 -4.57
CA ALA A 34 26.40 -41.71 -5.32
C ALA A 34 27.50 -42.39 -6.15
N ILE A 35 28.40 -41.60 -6.75
CA ILE A 35 29.51 -42.08 -7.60
C ILE A 35 30.66 -42.67 -6.77
N MET A 36 30.83 -42.21 -5.53
CA MET A 36 31.97 -42.59 -4.69
C MET A 36 31.91 -44.05 -4.20
N PRO A 37 33.01 -44.82 -4.31
CA PRO A 37 33.11 -46.17 -3.74
C PRO A 37 32.87 -46.18 -2.23
N LYS A 38 32.13 -47.16 -1.72
CA LYS A 38 31.80 -47.28 -0.28
C LYS A 38 32.69 -48.31 0.42
N HIS A 39 33.89 -47.89 0.80
CA HIS A 39 34.86 -48.73 1.52
C HIS A 39 35.72 -47.90 2.48
N LYS A 40 36.47 -48.56 3.37
CA LYS A 40 37.25 -47.92 4.44
C LYS A 40 38.16 -46.78 3.98
N GLY A 41 38.66 -46.81 2.75
CA GLY A 41 39.50 -45.76 2.15
C GLY A 41 38.78 -44.43 1.81
N THR A 42 37.44 -44.40 1.74
CA THR A 42 36.63 -43.22 1.39
C THR A 42 35.75 -42.73 2.55
N ASP A 43 35.77 -43.39 3.71
CA ASP A 43 34.89 -43.09 4.84
C ASP A 43 35.00 -41.63 5.30
N LYS A 44 36.23 -41.10 5.38
CA LYS A 44 36.47 -39.70 5.75
C LYS A 44 35.85 -38.74 4.75
N LEU A 45 36.01 -39.02 3.46
CA LEU A 45 35.47 -38.20 2.38
C LEU A 45 33.94 -38.25 2.34
N GLN A 46 33.34 -39.42 2.57
CA GLN A 46 31.90 -39.58 2.70
C GLN A 46 31.33 -38.77 3.88
N ALA A 47 32.02 -38.79 5.02
CA ALA A 47 31.65 -37.98 6.18
C ALA A 47 31.72 -36.48 5.86
N ASP A 48 32.77 -36.03 5.17
CA ASP A 48 32.93 -34.64 4.76
C ASP A 48 31.84 -34.17 3.80
N LEU A 49 31.46 -35.00 2.81
CA LEU A 49 30.37 -34.66 1.90
C LEU A 49 29.01 -34.60 2.63
N ARG A 50 28.72 -35.53 3.53
CA ARG A 50 27.49 -35.50 4.35
C ARG A 50 27.44 -34.28 5.27
N ALA A 51 28.57 -33.91 5.87
CA ALA A 51 28.69 -32.71 6.70
C ALA A 51 28.43 -31.43 5.88
N LYS A 52 28.99 -31.35 4.66
CA LYS A 52 28.73 -30.24 3.72
C LYS A 52 27.24 -30.17 3.32
N ILE A 53 26.60 -31.30 2.99
CA ILE A 53 25.17 -31.34 2.69
C ILE A 53 24.34 -30.85 3.87
N SER A 54 24.63 -31.31 5.09
CA SER A 54 23.94 -30.87 6.31
C SER A 54 24.13 -29.36 6.53
N LYS A 55 25.35 -28.86 6.35
CA LYS A 55 25.66 -27.42 6.45
C LYS A 55 24.88 -26.60 5.43
N PHE A 56 24.82 -27.03 4.16
CA PHE A 56 24.09 -26.32 3.11
C PHE A 56 22.57 -26.41 3.28
N ARG A 57 22.03 -27.54 3.74
CA ARG A 57 20.60 -27.66 4.11
C ARG A 57 20.25 -26.70 5.26
N LYS A 58 21.08 -26.65 6.30
CA LYS A 58 20.91 -25.68 7.40
C LYS A 58 21.07 -24.23 6.93
N ALA A 59 21.96 -23.95 5.99
CA ALA A 59 22.14 -22.61 5.42
C ALA A 59 20.97 -22.20 4.50
N SER A 60 20.39 -23.15 3.76
CA SER A 60 19.20 -22.94 2.92
C SER A 60 17.93 -22.79 3.76
N GLN A 61 17.86 -23.41 4.94
CA GLN A 61 16.73 -23.31 5.88
C GLN A 61 16.88 -22.17 6.89
N LYS A 62 18.10 -21.67 7.12
CA LYS A 62 18.30 -20.41 7.81
C LYS A 62 17.72 -19.31 6.93
N LYS A 63 16.50 -18.86 7.28
CA LYS A 63 15.99 -17.54 6.87
C LYS A 63 17.17 -16.58 6.99
N PRO A 64 17.48 -15.78 5.95
CA PRO A 64 18.58 -14.85 6.02
C PRO A 64 18.47 -14.10 7.34
N LYS A 65 19.56 -14.09 8.13
CA LYS A 65 19.65 -13.18 9.27
C LYS A 65 19.36 -11.81 8.69
N THR A 66 18.17 -11.30 8.98
CA THR A 66 17.79 -9.93 8.70
C THR A 66 18.79 -9.09 9.48
N ILE A 67 19.86 -8.66 8.80
CA ILE A 67 20.39 -7.34 9.06
C ILE A 67 19.16 -6.46 8.85
N ARG A 68 18.54 -6.02 9.96
CA ARG A 68 17.59 -4.92 9.96
C ARG A 68 18.35 -3.68 9.50
N ARG A 69 18.69 -3.62 8.21
CA ARG A 69 18.57 -2.35 7.52
C ARG A 69 17.08 -2.21 7.36
N ASP A 70 16.51 -1.42 8.23
CA ASP A 70 15.21 -0.81 8.05
C ASP A 70 15.33 0.01 6.76
N TYR A 71 15.25 -0.66 5.61
CA TYR A 71 14.81 0.03 4.41
C TYR A 71 13.36 0.35 4.74
N SER A 72 13.14 1.51 5.34
CA SER A 72 11.82 2.11 5.41
C SER A 72 11.39 2.26 3.96
N TYR A 73 10.64 1.27 3.47
CA TYR A 73 10.04 1.30 2.15
C TYR A 73 9.00 2.42 2.18
N HIS A 74 9.44 3.61 1.79
CA HIS A 74 8.68 4.83 1.86
C HIS A 74 8.29 5.21 0.44
N ILE A 75 6.99 5.24 0.17
CA ILE A 75 6.46 5.86 -1.02
C ILE A 75 6.29 7.33 -0.66
N SER A 76 7.10 8.20 -1.27
CA SER A 76 6.95 9.63 -1.08
C SER A 76 5.52 10.03 -1.39
N ARG A 77 4.84 10.56 -0.37
CA ARG A 77 3.49 11.08 -0.48
C ARG A 77 3.50 12.25 -1.45
N GLU A 78 2.65 12.18 -2.47
CA GLU A 78 2.49 13.23 -3.47
C GLU A 78 1.04 13.69 -3.56
N GLY A 79 0.85 14.94 -3.93
CA GLY A 79 -0.47 15.54 -4.06
C GLY A 79 -1.21 15.73 -2.72
N ALA A 80 -2.52 15.81 -2.81
CA ALA A 80 -3.44 16.15 -1.72
C ALA A 80 -3.56 15.05 -0.66
N ALA A 81 -3.48 13.78 -1.09
CA ALA A 81 -3.62 12.61 -0.24
C ALA A 81 -3.11 11.36 -0.96
N GLN A 82 -2.82 10.30 -0.20
CA GLN A 82 -2.44 8.98 -0.70
C GLN A 82 -3.52 7.94 -0.38
N VAL A 83 -3.96 7.20 -1.40
CA VAL A 83 -4.95 6.13 -1.30
C VAL A 83 -4.31 4.81 -1.72
N VAL A 84 -4.44 3.78 -0.90
CA VAL A 84 -3.85 2.46 -1.18
C VAL A 84 -4.93 1.45 -1.58
N LEU A 85 -4.71 0.75 -2.70
CA LEU A 85 -5.60 -0.33 -3.15
C LEU A 85 -5.12 -1.65 -2.54
N ILE A 86 -5.97 -2.33 -1.77
CA ILE A 86 -5.65 -3.61 -1.14
C ILE A 86 -6.69 -4.67 -1.52
N GLY A 87 -6.26 -5.92 -1.56
CA GLY A 87 -7.13 -7.05 -1.93
C GLY A 87 -6.35 -8.22 -2.51
N LEU A 88 -7.06 -9.32 -2.73
CA LEU A 88 -6.52 -10.55 -3.31
C LEU A 88 -6.05 -10.38 -4.77
N PRO A 89 -5.36 -11.38 -5.35
CA PRO A 89 -5.10 -11.43 -6.78
C PRO A 89 -6.39 -11.32 -7.59
N ASN A 90 -6.31 -10.73 -8.79
CA ASN A 90 -7.39 -10.74 -9.79
C ASN A 90 -8.74 -10.09 -9.40
N VAL A 91 -8.83 -9.41 -8.25
CA VAL A 91 -10.00 -8.60 -7.86
C VAL A 91 -10.14 -7.31 -8.67
N GLY A 92 -9.11 -6.97 -9.46
CA GLY A 92 -9.10 -5.82 -10.37
C GLY A 92 -8.45 -4.55 -9.81
N LYS A 93 -7.46 -4.67 -8.89
CA LYS A 93 -6.77 -3.51 -8.30
C LYS A 93 -6.12 -2.61 -9.35
N SER A 94 -5.32 -3.18 -10.25
CA SER A 94 -4.66 -2.44 -11.33
C SER A 94 -5.65 -1.81 -12.31
N GLN A 95 -6.79 -2.48 -12.55
CA GLN A 95 -7.88 -1.93 -13.37
C GLN A 95 -8.55 -0.74 -12.68
N VAL A 96 -8.76 -0.80 -11.36
CA VAL A 96 -9.27 0.33 -10.58
C VAL A 96 -8.29 1.50 -10.63
N LEU A 97 -6.98 1.25 -10.43
CA LEU A 97 -5.96 2.29 -10.57
C LEU A 97 -6.04 2.96 -11.96
N ALA A 98 -5.97 2.18 -13.02
CA ALA A 98 -6.04 2.69 -14.40
C ALA A 98 -7.35 3.44 -14.69
N SER A 99 -8.49 3.03 -14.09
CA SER A 99 -9.76 3.74 -14.25
C SER A 99 -9.83 5.07 -13.50
N LEU A 100 -9.06 5.22 -12.41
CA LEU A 100 -9.03 6.43 -11.60
C LEU A 100 -8.01 7.45 -12.13
N THR A 101 -6.96 6.97 -12.78
CA THR A 101 -5.82 7.79 -13.19
C THR A 101 -5.83 8.01 -14.70
N ASN A 102 -5.67 9.26 -15.15
CA ASN A 102 -5.66 9.62 -16.58
C ASN A 102 -4.38 9.18 -17.33
N ALA A 103 -3.55 8.30 -16.76
CA ALA A 103 -2.26 7.90 -17.29
C ALA A 103 -2.00 6.40 -17.07
N THR A 104 -1.08 5.83 -17.86
CA THR A 104 -0.53 4.49 -17.58
C THR A 104 0.18 4.54 -16.22
N PRO A 105 -0.17 3.64 -15.28
CA PRO A 105 0.46 3.59 -13.97
C PRO A 105 1.98 3.60 -14.09
N GLN A 106 2.64 4.48 -13.33
CA GLN A 106 4.09 4.47 -13.24
C GLN A 106 4.48 3.35 -12.28
N ILE A 107 5.29 2.42 -12.78
CA ILE A 107 5.84 1.36 -11.95
C ILE A 107 7.01 1.95 -11.17
N ALA A 108 6.90 1.99 -9.84
CA ALA A 108 7.98 2.49 -9.01
C ALA A 108 9.04 1.37 -8.83
N PRO A 109 10.33 1.64 -9.08
CA PRO A 109 11.38 0.62 -9.01
C PRO A 109 11.71 0.28 -7.55
N TYR A 110 11.53 -0.98 -7.14
CA TYR A 110 11.88 -1.43 -5.79
C TYR A 110 12.89 -2.58 -5.82
N PRO A 111 14.01 -2.46 -5.06
CA PRO A 111 14.99 -3.53 -5.01
C PRO A 111 14.39 -4.82 -4.41
N PHE A 112 14.61 -5.94 -5.11
CA PHE A 112 14.35 -7.31 -4.61
C PHE A 112 12.87 -7.71 -4.45
N THR A 113 11.95 -7.06 -5.15
CA THR A 113 10.53 -7.45 -5.21
C THR A 113 10.14 -7.91 -6.62
N THR A 114 9.41 -9.03 -6.74
CA THR A 114 8.90 -9.53 -8.04
C THR A 114 7.59 -8.89 -8.48
N GLN A 115 6.92 -8.14 -7.59
CA GLN A 115 5.70 -7.38 -7.89
C GLN A 115 5.86 -5.95 -7.37
N GLU A 116 6.07 -5.02 -8.30
CA GLU A 116 6.28 -3.60 -8.00
C GLU A 116 4.92 -2.91 -7.81
N PRO A 117 4.69 -2.17 -6.70
CA PRO A 117 3.49 -1.35 -6.58
C PRO A 117 3.50 -0.27 -7.67
N ALA A 118 2.33 -0.07 -8.27
CA ALA A 118 2.15 0.92 -9.32
C ALA A 118 1.50 2.16 -8.72
N VAL A 119 1.98 3.33 -9.11
CA VAL A 119 1.49 4.61 -8.61
C VAL A 119 0.84 5.37 -9.76
N GLY A 120 -0.27 6.04 -9.48
CA GLY A 120 -0.89 6.96 -10.43
C GLY A 120 -1.62 8.10 -9.73
N MET A 121 -1.76 9.21 -10.43
CA MET A 121 -2.40 10.41 -9.90
C MET A 121 -3.85 10.48 -10.39
N MET A 122 -4.78 10.43 -9.44
CA MET A 122 -6.21 10.63 -9.66
C MET A 122 -6.50 12.14 -9.65
N PRO A 123 -6.84 12.77 -10.79
CA PRO A 123 -7.28 14.15 -10.79
C PRO A 123 -8.67 14.26 -10.16
N TRP A 124 -8.85 15.25 -9.30
CA TRP A 124 -10.13 15.63 -8.75
C TRP A 124 -10.21 17.15 -8.69
N GLU A 125 -11.08 17.73 -9.51
CA GLU A 125 -11.15 19.19 -9.69
C GLU A 125 -9.75 19.76 -10.03
N ASN A 126 -9.22 20.63 -9.18
CA ASN A 126 -7.91 21.27 -9.27
C ASN A 126 -6.84 20.65 -8.36
N ILE A 127 -7.10 19.49 -7.74
CA ILE A 127 -6.11 18.75 -6.94
C ILE A 127 -5.81 17.38 -7.57
N LYS A 128 -4.71 16.77 -7.12
CA LYS A 128 -4.33 15.40 -7.49
C LYS A 128 -4.21 14.55 -6.23
N ILE A 129 -4.80 13.36 -6.25
CA ILE A 129 -4.72 12.37 -5.18
C ILE A 129 -3.86 11.21 -5.69
N GLN A 130 -2.82 10.85 -4.95
CA GLN A 130 -1.96 9.71 -5.28
C GLN A 130 -2.70 8.41 -4.96
N VAL A 131 -2.77 7.51 -5.93
CA VAL A 131 -3.35 6.16 -5.77
C VAL A 131 -2.23 5.15 -5.97
N VAL A 132 -2.10 4.22 -5.01
CA VAL A 132 -1.06 3.20 -4.99
C VAL A 132 -1.72 1.83 -5.13
N ASP A 133 -1.50 1.17 -6.26
CA ASP A 133 -1.83 -0.25 -6.42
C ASP A 133 -0.75 -1.10 -5.75
N THR A 134 -1.18 -2.00 -4.87
CA THR A 134 -0.26 -2.82 -4.08
C THR A 134 -0.26 -4.27 -4.54
N PRO A 135 0.82 -5.02 -4.25
CA PRO A 135 0.83 -6.45 -4.46
C PRO A 135 -0.36 -7.12 -3.75
N PRO A 136 -0.85 -8.26 -4.27
CA PRO A 136 -1.96 -8.97 -3.67
C PRO A 136 -1.61 -9.46 -2.27
N ILE A 137 -2.61 -9.43 -1.41
CA ILE A 137 -2.56 -10.03 -0.08
C ILE A 137 -3.21 -11.40 -0.19
N THR A 138 -2.49 -12.46 0.19
CA THR A 138 -3.00 -13.82 0.32
C THR A 138 -2.75 -14.35 1.73
N ASP A 139 -3.33 -15.50 2.08
CA ASP A 139 -3.08 -16.11 3.39
C ASP A 139 -1.60 -16.46 3.59
N GLU A 140 -0.94 -16.92 2.53
CA GLU A 140 0.47 -17.32 2.53
C GLU A 140 1.43 -16.15 2.28
N PHE A 141 0.96 -15.06 1.67
CA PHE A 141 1.81 -13.98 1.19
C PHE A 141 1.33 -12.60 1.64
N LEU A 142 2.15 -11.95 2.45
CA LEU A 142 2.08 -10.52 2.76
C LEU A 142 3.48 -9.92 2.58
N PRO A 143 3.71 -9.06 1.58
CA PRO A 143 5.01 -8.41 1.41
C PRO A 143 5.41 -7.63 2.67
N SER A 144 6.65 -7.74 3.12
CA SER A 144 7.12 -7.13 4.37
C SER A 144 7.04 -5.60 4.39
N TYR A 145 7.06 -4.97 3.21
CA TYR A 145 6.96 -3.52 3.04
C TYR A 145 5.52 -3.01 2.95
N LEU A 146 4.56 -3.88 2.61
CA LEU A 146 3.18 -3.49 2.39
C LEU A 146 2.53 -2.88 3.65
N PRO A 147 2.77 -3.40 4.87
CA PRO A 147 2.33 -2.73 6.08
C PRO A 147 2.81 -1.28 6.22
N SER A 148 4.03 -0.93 5.79
CA SER A 148 4.51 0.46 5.85
C SER A 148 3.72 1.38 4.92
N ILE A 149 3.51 0.95 3.67
CA ILE A 149 2.70 1.70 2.69
C ILE A 149 1.27 1.91 3.21
N ILE A 150 0.64 0.86 3.73
CA ILE A 150 -0.73 0.97 4.27
C ILE A 150 -0.76 1.91 5.48
N ARG A 151 0.27 1.89 6.34
CA ARG A 151 0.36 2.78 7.52
C ARG A 151 0.47 4.25 7.12
N GLU A 152 1.20 4.57 6.07
CA GLU A 152 1.44 5.94 5.58
C GLU A 152 0.25 6.51 4.78
N ALA A 153 -0.52 5.67 4.09
CA ALA A 153 -1.66 6.12 3.27
C ALA A 153 -2.78 6.81 4.08
N ASP A 154 -3.48 7.78 3.51
CA ASP A 154 -4.61 8.47 4.16
C ASP A 154 -5.88 7.59 4.18
N LEU A 155 -6.04 6.73 3.16
CA LEU A 155 -7.21 5.87 2.98
C LEU A 155 -6.81 4.54 2.35
N ALA A 156 -7.43 3.43 2.79
CA ALA A 156 -7.38 2.15 2.09
C ALA A 156 -8.68 1.89 1.33
N LEU A 157 -8.56 1.35 0.11
CA LEU A 157 -9.68 0.80 -0.66
C LEU A 157 -9.52 -0.72 -0.69
N LEU A 158 -10.37 -1.41 0.07
CA LEU A 158 -10.43 -2.87 0.09
C LEU A 158 -11.31 -3.36 -1.05
N ILE A 159 -10.68 -3.97 -2.06
CA ILE A 159 -11.37 -4.40 -3.28
C ILE A 159 -11.87 -5.83 -3.09
N ALA A 160 -13.19 -5.99 -3.21
CA ALA A 160 -13.89 -7.27 -3.20
C ALA A 160 -14.34 -7.63 -4.62
N ASP A 161 -14.15 -8.89 -5.03
CA ASP A 161 -14.58 -9.37 -6.34
C ASP A 161 -16.03 -9.86 -6.31
N LEU A 162 -16.99 -9.04 -6.76
CA LEU A 162 -18.41 -9.44 -6.84
C LEU A 162 -18.69 -10.46 -7.96
N GLY A 163 -17.70 -10.82 -8.77
CA GLY A 163 -17.80 -11.90 -9.75
C GLY A 163 -17.44 -13.28 -9.17
N SER A 164 -16.92 -13.35 -7.95
CA SER A 164 -16.53 -14.59 -7.29
C SER A 164 -17.52 -14.98 -6.19
N ASP A 165 -17.90 -16.25 -6.10
CA ASP A 165 -18.77 -16.74 -5.03
C ASP A 165 -18.11 -16.68 -3.64
N ASN A 166 -16.78 -16.63 -3.59
CA ASN A 166 -16.00 -16.57 -2.35
C ASN A 166 -15.68 -15.11 -1.93
N ALA A 167 -16.34 -14.09 -2.50
CA ALA A 167 -16.03 -12.68 -2.27
C ALA A 167 -15.93 -12.29 -0.78
N LEU A 168 -16.71 -12.95 0.09
CA LEU A 168 -16.73 -12.70 1.53
C LEU A 168 -15.49 -13.27 2.22
N ASP A 169 -15.18 -14.54 1.95
CA ASP A 169 -13.98 -15.21 2.46
C ASP A 169 -12.72 -14.44 2.05
N GLN A 170 -12.73 -13.89 0.84
CA GLN A 170 -11.66 -13.05 0.31
C GLN A 170 -11.45 -11.79 1.16
N VAL A 171 -12.52 -11.07 1.48
CA VAL A 171 -12.49 -9.87 2.34
C VAL A 171 -12.01 -10.23 3.75
N GLU A 172 -12.58 -11.27 4.34
CA GLU A 172 -12.25 -11.71 5.70
C GLU A 172 -10.77 -12.12 5.81
N MET A 173 -10.26 -12.86 4.83
CA MET A 173 -8.85 -13.26 4.78
C MET A 173 -7.91 -12.05 4.75
N VAL A 174 -8.20 -11.03 3.93
CA VAL A 174 -7.37 -9.81 3.86
C VAL A 174 -7.43 -9.05 5.19
N VAL A 175 -8.62 -8.90 5.78
CA VAL A 175 -8.81 -8.25 7.09
C VAL A 175 -8.03 -8.98 8.19
N LYS A 176 -8.12 -10.32 8.23
CA LYS A 176 -7.37 -11.16 9.17
C LYS A 176 -5.86 -10.99 8.99
N LYS A 177 -5.37 -11.04 7.75
CA LYS A 177 -3.94 -10.93 7.46
C LYS A 177 -3.36 -9.58 7.87
N LEU A 178 -4.09 -8.50 7.63
CA LEU A 178 -3.66 -7.17 8.07
C LEU A 178 -3.71 -7.02 9.59
N ARG A 179 -4.68 -7.66 10.26
CA ARG A 179 -4.75 -7.69 11.72
C ARG A 179 -3.54 -8.40 12.33
N GLU A 180 -3.06 -9.49 11.74
CA GLU A 180 -1.80 -10.16 12.13
C GLU A 180 -0.59 -9.20 12.01
N ALA A 181 -0.61 -8.30 11.03
CA ALA A 181 0.39 -7.24 10.84
C ALA A 181 0.13 -5.98 11.71
N LYS A 182 -0.77 -6.07 12.70
CA LYS A 182 -1.19 -4.96 13.59
C LYS A 182 -1.84 -3.78 12.85
N ILE A 183 -2.47 -4.03 11.71
CA ILE A 183 -3.25 -3.04 10.96
C ILE A 183 -4.72 -3.42 11.06
N LYS A 184 -5.52 -2.58 11.72
CA LYS A 184 -6.96 -2.74 11.81
C LYS A 184 -7.65 -1.80 10.82
N LEU A 185 -8.34 -2.37 9.84
CA LEU A 185 -9.19 -1.61 8.92
C LEU A 185 -10.45 -1.14 9.65
N VAL A 186 -10.85 0.11 9.46
CA VAL A 186 -12.06 0.70 10.06
C VAL A 186 -12.74 1.65 9.07
N GLY A 187 -14.07 1.70 9.03
CA GLY A 187 -14.78 2.71 8.20
C GLY A 187 -14.70 4.13 8.77
N LYS A 188 -14.60 4.26 10.10
CA LYS A 188 -14.44 5.54 10.80
C LYS A 188 -13.36 5.41 11.86
N ILE A 189 -12.43 6.36 11.89
CA ILE A 189 -11.45 6.47 12.97
C ILE A 189 -12.16 7.13 14.16
N LEU A 190 -12.49 6.33 15.19
CA LEU A 190 -13.03 6.85 16.44
C LEU A 190 -11.90 7.51 17.25
N LYS A 191 -12.23 8.57 17.98
CA LYS A 191 -11.32 9.18 18.95
C LYS A 191 -10.95 8.08 19.96
N HIS A 192 -9.67 7.81 20.14
CA HIS A 192 -9.08 6.80 21.04
C HIS A 192 -8.80 5.40 20.50
N PRO A 193 -7.95 5.25 19.46
CA PRO A 193 -7.27 3.99 19.18
C PRO A 193 -6.10 3.75 20.17
N TYR A 194 -6.34 3.69 21.48
CA TYR A 194 -5.29 3.43 22.48
C TYR A 194 -4.98 1.93 22.64
N ALA A 195 -4.74 1.23 21.53
CA ALA A 195 -4.14 -0.11 21.58
C ALA A 195 -2.69 0.03 21.14
N GLU A 196 -1.74 -0.16 22.07
CA GLU A 196 -0.31 -0.01 21.80
C GLU A 196 0.13 -0.83 20.58
N GLY A 197 0.64 -0.13 19.57
CA GLY A 197 1.19 -0.74 18.36
C GLY A 197 0.16 -1.24 17.33
N ILE A 198 -1.15 -1.01 17.51
CA ILE A 198 -2.16 -1.25 16.48
C ILE A 198 -2.42 0.04 15.71
N ILE A 199 -2.37 -0.05 14.38
CA ILE A 199 -2.68 1.08 13.50
C ILE A 199 -4.05 0.92 12.90
N TYR A 200 -4.86 1.96 13.05
CA TYR A 200 -6.22 2.01 12.56
C TYR A 200 -6.21 2.72 11.21
N LYS A 201 -6.59 2.01 10.15
CA LYS A 201 -6.61 2.54 8.79
C LYS A 201 -8.03 2.76 8.33
N LYS A 202 -8.37 4.02 8.03
CA LYS A 202 -9.66 4.36 7.41
C LYS A 202 -9.79 3.59 6.10
N THR A 203 -10.92 2.92 5.90
CA THR A 203 -11.11 2.01 4.76
C THR A 203 -12.51 2.13 4.18
N LEU A 204 -12.59 2.08 2.84
CA LEU A 204 -13.84 1.78 2.12
C LEU A 204 -13.74 0.39 1.51
N ILE A 205 -14.86 -0.31 1.43
CA ILE A 205 -14.95 -1.54 0.64
C ILE A 205 -15.46 -1.19 -0.76
N LEU A 206 -14.71 -1.62 -1.77
CA LEU A 206 -15.05 -1.45 -3.18
C LEU A 206 -15.39 -2.81 -3.79
N GLY A 207 -16.68 -3.10 -3.94
CA GLY A 207 -17.17 -4.26 -4.68
C GLY A 207 -17.02 -4.04 -6.18
N ASN A 208 -16.02 -4.68 -6.80
CA ASN A 208 -15.74 -4.57 -8.23
C ASN A 208 -16.47 -5.68 -9.02
N LYS A 209 -16.49 -5.56 -10.36
CA LYS A 209 -17.14 -6.49 -11.30
C LYS A 209 -18.66 -6.59 -11.14
N LYS A 210 -19.33 -5.47 -10.79
CA LYS A 210 -20.79 -5.37 -10.66
C LYS A 210 -21.58 -5.83 -11.91
N ASN A 211 -20.96 -5.84 -13.08
CA ASN A 211 -21.57 -6.27 -14.34
C ASN A 211 -21.69 -7.80 -14.50
N VAL A 212 -21.13 -8.59 -13.59
CA VAL A 212 -21.20 -10.05 -13.63
C VAL A 212 -22.54 -10.54 -13.05
N GLU A 213 -23.09 -11.59 -13.64
CA GLU A 213 -24.32 -12.24 -13.14
C GLU A 213 -24.16 -12.67 -11.67
N GLY A 214 -25.19 -12.45 -10.85
CA GLY A 214 -25.16 -12.71 -9.41
C GLY A 214 -24.43 -11.66 -8.55
N ALA A 215 -23.76 -10.67 -9.16
CA ALA A 215 -23.04 -9.64 -8.40
C ALA A 215 -23.95 -8.80 -7.50
N GLY A 216 -25.23 -8.63 -7.86
CA GLY A 216 -26.23 -7.94 -7.04
C GLY A 216 -26.48 -8.64 -5.71
N GLN A 217 -26.73 -9.96 -5.73
CA GLN A 217 -26.94 -10.76 -4.54
C GLN A 217 -25.68 -10.78 -3.65
N ARG A 218 -24.49 -10.97 -4.25
CA ARG A 218 -23.23 -10.94 -3.51
C ARG A 218 -22.94 -9.59 -2.87
N LEU A 219 -23.33 -8.48 -3.52
CA LEU A 219 -23.24 -7.14 -2.96
C LEU A 219 -24.18 -6.95 -1.76
N GLU A 220 -25.39 -7.52 -1.80
CA GLU A 220 -26.34 -7.48 -0.68
C GLU A 220 -25.77 -8.22 0.53
N ILE A 221 -25.24 -9.43 0.34
CA ILE A 221 -24.61 -10.19 1.43
C ILE A 221 -23.40 -9.43 2.00
N LEU A 222 -22.54 -8.86 1.14
CA LEU A 222 -21.41 -8.05 1.58
C LEU A 222 -21.86 -6.84 2.41
N ARG A 223 -22.98 -6.21 2.04
CA ARG A 223 -23.56 -5.11 2.81
C ARG A 223 -24.10 -5.57 4.15
N ASP A 224 -24.83 -6.68 4.19
CA ASP A 224 -25.40 -7.16 5.45
C ASP A 224 -24.34 -7.50 6.49
N LEU A 225 -23.16 -7.95 6.05
CA LEU A 225 -22.06 -8.26 6.95
C LEU A 225 -21.23 -7.04 7.37
N TYR A 226 -21.04 -6.06 6.48
CA TYR A 226 -20.02 -5.01 6.68
C TYR A 226 -20.54 -3.57 6.67
N LYS A 227 -21.83 -3.31 6.40
CA LYS A 227 -22.38 -1.93 6.31
C LYS A 227 -22.22 -1.10 7.57
N ASP A 228 -22.21 -1.75 8.74
CA ASP A 228 -22.08 -1.09 10.03
C ASP A 228 -20.62 -0.70 10.33
N GLU A 229 -19.66 -1.42 9.75
CA GLU A 229 -18.23 -1.18 9.94
C GLU A 229 -17.60 -0.34 8.83
N PHE A 230 -18.04 -0.52 7.59
CA PHE A 230 -17.43 0.06 6.39
C PHE A 230 -18.47 0.66 5.46
N SER A 231 -18.12 1.80 4.84
CA SER A 231 -18.84 2.27 3.66
C SER A 231 -18.53 1.36 2.47
N ILE A 232 -19.56 0.86 1.80
CA ILE A 232 -19.44 -0.09 0.68
C ILE A 232 -19.93 0.57 -0.61
N ILE A 233 -19.06 0.59 -1.61
CA ILE A 233 -19.33 1.12 -2.95
C ILE A 233 -19.19 -0.02 -3.95
N SER A 234 -20.10 -0.12 -4.90
CA SER A 234 -20.04 -1.13 -5.97
C SER A 234 -19.78 -0.47 -7.32
N ILE A 235 -18.85 -1.02 -8.10
CA ILE A 235 -18.49 -0.51 -9.44
C ILE A 235 -18.31 -1.66 -10.44
N SER A 236 -18.22 -1.29 -11.72
CA SER A 236 -17.49 -2.08 -12.70
C SER A 236 -16.32 -1.23 -13.19
N ALA A 237 -15.09 -1.61 -12.85
CA ALA A 237 -13.88 -0.85 -13.25
C ALA A 237 -13.65 -0.81 -14.77
N ILE A 238 -14.34 -1.66 -15.53
CA ILE A 238 -14.34 -1.66 -17.00
C ILE A 238 -15.29 -0.58 -17.54
N ASN A 239 -16.29 -0.17 -16.77
CA ASN A 239 -17.29 0.79 -17.19
C ASN A 239 -16.96 2.21 -16.67
N PRO A 240 -16.64 3.17 -17.56
CA PRO A 240 -16.26 4.52 -17.19
C PRO A 240 -17.33 5.29 -16.40
N SER A 241 -18.62 4.94 -16.53
CA SER A 241 -19.71 5.64 -15.82
C SER A 241 -19.60 5.59 -14.29
N TYR A 242 -18.79 4.68 -13.74
CA TYR A 242 -18.56 4.58 -12.30
C TYR A 242 -17.41 5.47 -11.80
N GLN A 243 -16.58 6.01 -12.69
CA GLN A 243 -15.35 6.72 -12.31
C GLN A 243 -15.64 7.97 -11.49
N ASP A 244 -16.52 8.86 -11.96
CA ASP A 244 -16.81 10.12 -11.25
C ASP A 244 -17.43 9.88 -9.88
N LYS A 245 -18.31 8.89 -9.79
CA LYS A 245 -18.90 8.48 -8.52
C LYS A 245 -17.82 7.97 -7.56
N LEU A 246 -16.91 7.11 -8.03
CA LEU A 246 -15.84 6.57 -7.20
C LEU A 246 -14.88 7.67 -6.73
N LYS A 247 -14.43 8.55 -7.64
CA LYS A 247 -13.57 9.69 -7.30
C LYS A 247 -14.21 10.57 -6.23
N ARG A 248 -15.50 10.86 -6.35
CA ARG A 248 -16.28 11.65 -5.38
C ARG A 248 -16.32 10.99 -4.01
N GLU A 249 -16.58 9.69 -3.96
CA GLU A 249 -16.65 8.95 -2.71
C GLU A 249 -15.27 8.81 -2.03
N ILE A 250 -14.20 8.64 -2.82
CA ILE A 250 -12.81 8.71 -2.31
C ILE A 250 -12.54 10.07 -1.69
N TYR A 251 -12.85 11.18 -2.39
CA TYR A 251 -12.66 12.54 -1.86
C TYR A 251 -13.42 12.76 -0.54
N ARG A 252 -14.70 12.36 -0.50
CA ARG A 252 -15.53 12.41 0.72
C ARG A 252 -14.93 11.58 1.86
N ALA A 253 -14.43 10.41 1.55
CA ALA A 253 -13.81 9.52 2.53
C ALA A 253 -12.46 10.03 3.04
N LEU A 254 -11.70 10.79 2.24
CA LEU A 254 -10.49 11.45 2.72
C LEU A 254 -10.77 12.52 3.77
N ASN A 255 -11.99 13.10 3.78
CA ASN A 255 -12.40 14.13 4.74
C ASN A 255 -11.43 15.32 4.76
N ILE A 256 -10.99 15.69 3.56
CA ILE A 256 -10.18 16.88 3.27
C ILE A 256 -11.05 17.97 2.67
N ILE A 257 -10.55 19.21 2.70
CA ILE A 257 -11.15 20.39 2.11
C ILE A 257 -10.11 21.15 1.29
N ARG A 258 -10.57 21.89 0.28
CA ARG A 258 -9.76 22.84 -0.49
C ARG A 258 -10.00 24.26 0.01
N VAL A 259 -8.92 24.98 0.27
CA VAL A 259 -8.95 26.39 0.68
C VAL A 259 -8.06 27.18 -0.25
N TYR A 260 -8.58 28.28 -0.77
CA TYR A 260 -7.89 29.13 -1.72
C TYR A 260 -7.20 30.28 -1.01
N THR A 261 -6.08 30.75 -1.54
CA THR A 261 -5.38 31.89 -0.96
C THR A 261 -5.43 33.10 -1.88
N LYS A 262 -5.39 34.28 -1.27
CA LYS A 262 -5.21 35.53 -1.99
C LYS A 262 -4.25 36.44 -1.23
N ALA A 263 -3.49 37.23 -1.98
CA ALA A 263 -2.70 38.31 -1.41
C ALA A 263 -3.54 39.59 -1.30
N PRO A 264 -3.24 40.49 -0.35
CA PRO A 264 -3.92 41.78 -0.25
C PRO A 264 -3.91 42.55 -1.59
N GLY A 265 -5.10 42.96 -2.04
CA GLY A 265 -5.27 43.69 -3.29
C GLY A 265 -5.14 42.85 -4.58
N LYS A 266 -4.99 41.52 -4.48
CA LYS A 266 -4.94 40.61 -5.63
C LYS A 266 -6.17 39.69 -5.68
N PRO A 267 -6.54 39.18 -6.87
CA PRO A 267 -7.53 38.11 -6.98
C PRO A 267 -7.03 36.84 -6.28
N ALA A 268 -7.96 35.96 -5.93
CA ALA A 268 -7.62 34.65 -5.38
C ALA A 268 -6.99 33.74 -6.44
N ASP A 269 -6.06 32.91 -5.99
CA ASP A 269 -5.57 31.80 -6.82
C ASP A 269 -6.53 30.62 -6.69
N SER A 270 -7.29 30.37 -7.76
CA SER A 270 -8.24 29.26 -7.84
C SER A 270 -7.62 27.96 -8.39
N ASN A 271 -6.37 27.99 -8.83
CA ASN A 271 -5.74 26.84 -9.49
C ASN A 271 -4.96 25.96 -8.51
N ASP A 272 -4.37 26.54 -7.47
CA ASP A 272 -3.55 25.82 -6.49
C ASP A 272 -4.10 25.99 -5.06
N PRO A 273 -5.14 25.21 -4.69
CA PRO A 273 -5.69 25.27 -3.34
C PRO A 273 -4.74 24.63 -2.32
N ILE A 274 -4.77 25.17 -1.10
CA ILE A 274 -4.26 24.50 0.08
C ILE A 274 -5.25 23.39 0.45
N VAL A 275 -4.75 22.17 0.62
CA VAL A 275 -5.54 21.03 1.05
C VAL A 275 -5.39 20.84 2.56
N LEU A 276 -6.51 20.80 3.25
CA LEU A 276 -6.59 20.69 4.71
C LEU A 276 -7.52 19.55 5.11
N GLY A 277 -7.44 19.08 6.35
CA GLY A 277 -8.49 18.27 6.95
C GLY A 277 -9.76 19.09 7.19
N LYS A 278 -10.94 18.47 7.11
CA LYS A 278 -12.25 19.15 7.32
C LYS A 278 -12.43 19.82 8.69
N LYS A 279 -11.52 19.63 9.64
CA LYS A 279 -11.57 20.23 10.99
C LYS A 279 -10.43 21.22 11.23
N ASP A 280 -9.63 21.48 10.22
CA ASP A 280 -8.48 22.35 10.31
C ASP A 280 -8.93 23.81 10.31
N LYS A 281 -8.08 24.64 10.90
CA LYS A 281 -8.33 26.05 11.18
C LYS A 281 -7.45 26.93 10.33
N VAL A 282 -7.69 28.24 10.40
CA VAL A 282 -6.85 29.26 9.74
C VAL A 282 -5.36 29.08 10.08
N ILE A 283 -5.00 28.80 11.33
CA ILE A 283 -3.61 28.58 11.72
C ILE A 283 -2.96 27.38 11.03
N ASP A 284 -3.72 26.31 10.78
CA ASP A 284 -3.22 25.10 10.11
C ASP A 284 -2.93 25.40 8.63
N ALA A 285 -3.81 26.18 7.99
CA ALA A 285 -3.58 26.70 6.63
C ALA A 285 -2.32 27.57 6.55
N ALA A 286 -2.15 28.50 7.49
CA ALA A 286 -0.96 29.36 7.56
C ALA A 286 0.33 28.54 7.73
N GLN A 287 0.26 27.47 8.52
CA GLN A 287 1.38 26.57 8.82
C GLN A 287 1.84 25.76 7.59
N LEU A 288 0.93 25.42 6.68
CA LEU A 288 1.25 24.76 5.42
C LEU A 288 1.93 25.68 4.40
N ILE A 289 1.62 26.99 4.43
CA ILE A 289 2.29 27.98 3.58
C ILE A 289 3.72 28.20 4.07
N HIS A 290 3.88 28.59 5.33
CA HIS A 290 5.19 28.82 5.92
C HIS A 290 5.12 28.85 7.46
N LYS A 291 6.18 28.37 8.14
CA LYS A 291 6.24 28.39 9.62
C LYS A 291 6.11 29.79 10.21
N ASP A 292 6.67 30.79 9.54
CA ASP A 292 6.61 32.18 10.01
C ASP A 292 5.23 32.83 9.82
N PHE A 293 4.41 32.34 8.89
CA PHE A 293 3.04 32.83 8.71
C PHE A 293 2.21 32.48 9.94
N ALA A 294 2.21 31.20 10.35
CA ALA A 294 1.50 30.76 11.54
C ALA A 294 1.96 31.47 12.81
N LYS A 295 3.28 31.72 12.94
CA LYS A 295 3.86 32.38 14.13
C LYS A 295 3.46 33.84 14.26
N ASN A 296 3.40 34.56 13.14
CA ASN A 296 3.17 36.01 13.13
C ASN A 296 1.73 36.40 12.73
N LEU A 297 0.86 35.42 12.44
CA LEU A 297 -0.52 35.66 12.03
C LEU A 297 -1.31 36.45 13.08
N LYS A 298 -1.74 37.67 12.72
CA LYS A 298 -2.61 38.50 13.57
C LYS A 298 -4.08 38.12 13.41
N TYR A 299 -4.52 37.99 12.16
CA TYR A 299 -5.89 37.60 11.79
C TYR A 299 -5.91 37.14 10.33
N ALA A 300 -7.03 36.56 9.91
CA ALA A 300 -7.31 36.33 8.50
C ALA A 300 -8.61 36.99 8.09
N THR A 301 -8.72 37.29 6.81
CA THR A 301 -9.99 37.64 6.18
C THR A 301 -10.43 36.47 5.32
N ILE A 302 -11.67 36.03 5.50
CA ILE A 302 -12.25 34.92 4.74
C ILE A 302 -13.41 35.38 3.86
N TRP A 303 -13.55 34.74 2.71
CA TRP A 303 -14.72 34.83 1.84
C TRP A 303 -15.26 33.44 1.59
N ARG A 304 -16.56 33.27 1.71
CA ARG A 304 -17.26 32.01 1.44
C ARG A 304 -18.25 32.22 0.32
N GLU A 305 -18.44 31.20 -0.50
CA GLU A 305 -19.30 31.27 -1.69
C GLU A 305 -20.75 31.67 -1.35
N ASP A 306 -21.24 31.32 -0.15
CA ASP A 306 -22.58 31.65 0.37
C ASP A 306 -22.64 33.03 1.07
N GLN A 307 -21.50 33.68 1.30
CA GLN A 307 -21.39 34.95 2.02
C GLN A 307 -20.65 35.98 1.16
N PHE A 308 -21.43 36.88 0.55
CA PHE A 308 -20.89 37.98 -0.27
C PHE A 308 -19.94 38.93 0.49
N ASN A 309 -19.88 38.85 1.82
CA ASN A 309 -19.11 39.76 2.65
C ASN A 309 -17.85 39.11 3.22
N ALA A 310 -16.74 39.82 3.09
CA ALA A 310 -15.47 39.49 3.73
C ALA A 310 -15.64 39.46 5.26
N ARG A 311 -15.17 38.40 5.92
CA ARG A 311 -15.21 38.29 7.38
C ARG A 311 -13.81 38.23 7.96
N LYS A 312 -13.50 39.16 8.87
CA LYS A 312 -12.30 39.08 9.70
C LYS A 312 -12.50 38.01 10.78
N VAL A 313 -11.58 37.06 10.83
CA VAL A 313 -11.59 35.93 11.77
C VAL A 313 -10.24 35.79 12.47
N ASP A 314 -10.26 35.16 13.65
CA ASP A 314 -9.05 34.80 14.36
C ASP A 314 -8.39 33.54 13.76
N LYS A 315 -7.20 33.21 14.27
CA LYS A 315 -6.40 32.07 13.84
C LYS A 315 -7.02 30.70 14.15
N ASP A 316 -7.95 30.64 15.10
CA ASP A 316 -8.60 29.43 15.58
C ASP A 316 -9.93 29.14 14.86
N TYR A 317 -10.34 30.02 13.95
CA TYR A 317 -11.55 29.88 13.18
C TYR A 317 -11.48 28.65 12.24
N PRO A 318 -12.53 27.81 12.19
CA PRO A 318 -12.56 26.63 11.33
C PRO A 318 -12.76 27.02 9.87
N LEU A 319 -12.03 26.37 8.97
CA LEU A 319 -12.16 26.56 7.53
C LEU A 319 -13.13 25.54 6.93
N GLU A 320 -13.76 25.92 5.82
CA GLU A 320 -14.67 25.09 5.05
C GLU A 320 -14.21 24.94 3.59
N GLU A 321 -14.81 23.97 2.90
CA GLU A 321 -14.56 23.73 1.48
C GLU A 321 -14.84 24.98 0.66
N GLY A 322 -13.84 25.41 -0.11
CA GLY A 322 -13.95 26.56 -1.01
C GLY A 322 -13.69 27.91 -0.37
N ASP A 323 -13.42 27.98 0.94
CA ASP A 323 -13.07 29.25 1.59
C ASP A 323 -11.85 29.89 0.90
N ILE A 324 -11.93 31.20 0.65
CA ILE A 324 -10.81 32.03 0.20
C ILE A 324 -10.25 32.74 1.42
N VAL A 325 -8.94 32.66 1.64
CA VAL A 325 -8.26 33.17 2.82
C VAL A 325 -7.18 34.19 2.44
N GLU A 326 -7.23 35.36 3.07
CA GLU A 326 -6.19 36.38 3.04
C GLU A 326 -5.55 36.45 4.44
N PHE A 327 -4.26 36.14 4.53
CA PHE A 327 -3.53 36.15 5.81
C PHE A 327 -2.96 37.53 6.10
N HIS A 328 -3.19 38.04 7.31
CA HIS A 328 -2.63 39.32 7.77
C HIS A 328 -1.65 39.08 8.93
N ILE A 329 -0.39 39.40 8.66
CA ILE A 329 0.77 39.19 9.53
C ILE A 329 1.18 40.51 10.20
#